data_AF-A0A8J8GVI6-F1
#
_entry.id   AF-A0A8J8GVI6-F1
#
_cell.length_a   1.000
_cell.length_b   1.000
_cell.length_c   1.000
_cell.angle_alpha   90.00
_cell.angle_beta   90.00
_cell.angle_gamma   90.00
#
_symmetry.space_group_name_H-M   'P 1'
#
loop_
_entity.id
_entity.type
_entity.pdbx_description
1 polymer ?
#
loop_
_entity_poly.entity_id
_entity_poly.type
_entity_poly.pdbx_seq_one_letter_code
_entity_poly.pdbx_strand_id
1 'polypeptide(L)'
;MRRLLALFCALLPATAAVVGVAAAPAYAACQSIPSTADPAITVIVYRTGRHLVVSDKAMLAGFEAGWVESHMNNLPCGDKTSLGVFQQRYDYGWGTPEQIMNPVYASTRFFERAIVCDRDHSWYTAGQVAQCVQGSAFPDRYDQAESTARGLLAAARRAAEMQAGSATDFTGDGKDDIVTFTQGSLADVYVASSTGGAYAGTSVKWNDYFSLGGETALTGDVNGDGKADAVTFTHGDLGDVYVGLSNGTSFGGGQKWHDWFAPYAEIAAVGDVNGDGKADIITFTHDDQADVYVALSDGTRFGPGQKWHDWFAPFGEYPAVADVNGDGKADLITFTQGSSAASDVYVSLSTGSGFGPGQKWHDLFAVGAELPRVGDVNGDGKADIVTFTCNGDADVYAALSTGSAFAGTTVKWNDFFCLPGEFPYLADADGDGKDDILVFTKGSTNDVYVGLSTGAAFLGGAKWHDFFGLTGETTL
;
A
#
# COMPACT_ATOMS: atom_id res chain seq x y z
N MET A 1 56.14 46.07 46.74
CA MET A 1 54.78 46.57 47.08
C MET A 1 53.77 45.93 46.14
N ARG A 2 53.10 44.86 46.57
CA ARG A 2 52.03 44.18 45.81
C ARG A 2 50.72 44.95 46.04
N ARG A 3 50.05 45.39 44.97
CA ARG A 3 48.70 45.97 45.04
C ARG A 3 47.68 44.87 44.75
N LEU A 4 46.83 44.60 45.73
CA LEU A 4 45.62 43.77 45.61
C LEU A 4 44.62 44.47 44.67
N LEU A 5 44.12 43.73 43.67
CA LEU A 5 42.95 44.13 42.89
C LEU A 5 41.75 43.37 43.49
N ALA A 6 40.83 44.11 44.12
CA ALA A 6 39.58 43.57 44.63
C ALA A 6 38.57 43.45 43.48
N LEU A 7 38.10 42.23 43.22
CA LEU A 7 37.02 41.95 42.28
C LEU A 7 35.68 42.13 43.00
N PHE A 8 34.92 43.16 42.66
CA PHE A 8 33.56 43.35 43.14
C PHE A 8 32.62 42.38 42.40
N CYS A 9 32.04 41.44 43.13
CA CYS A 9 30.99 40.54 42.64
C CYS A 9 29.64 41.28 42.73
N ALA A 10 29.13 41.77 41.60
CA ALA A 10 27.77 42.32 41.53
C ALA A 10 26.77 41.16 41.41
N LEU A 11 25.98 40.95 42.46
CA LEU A 11 24.80 40.08 42.44
C LEU A 11 23.68 40.77 41.65
N LEU A 12 23.37 40.28 40.46
CA LEU A 12 22.12 40.58 39.76
C LEU A 12 21.03 39.62 40.27
N PRO A 13 19.82 40.09 40.60
CA PRO A 13 18.73 39.21 40.96
C PRO A 13 18.24 38.47 39.71
N ALA A 14 18.27 37.14 39.74
CA ALA A 14 17.61 36.31 38.73
C ALA A 14 16.09 36.43 38.92
N THR A 15 15.45 37.29 38.14
CA THR A 15 14.00 37.23 37.94
C THR A 15 13.70 36.05 37.04
N ALA A 16 13.21 34.96 37.63
CA ALA A 16 12.62 33.86 36.88
C ALA A 16 11.42 34.41 36.09
N ALA A 17 11.58 34.54 34.77
CA ALA A 17 10.46 34.75 33.88
C ALA A 17 9.60 33.48 33.94
N VAL A 18 8.40 33.60 34.52
CA VAL A 18 7.37 32.58 34.37
C VAL A 18 7.00 32.60 32.90
N VAL A 19 7.53 31.67 32.12
CA VAL A 19 7.05 31.40 30.77
C VAL A 19 5.61 30.92 30.95
N GLY A 20 4.66 31.78 30.59
CA GLY A 20 3.25 31.40 30.56
C GLY A 20 3.12 30.23 29.60
N VAL A 21 2.77 29.06 30.12
CA VAL A 21 2.34 27.93 29.29
C VAL A 21 1.09 28.41 28.58
N ALA A 22 1.15 28.53 27.26
CA ALA A 22 -0.03 28.79 26.45
C ALA A 22 -1.07 27.70 26.78
N ALA A 23 -2.32 28.10 27.07
CA ALA A 23 -3.38 27.14 27.27
C ALA A 23 -3.50 26.27 26.01
N ALA A 24 -3.53 24.94 26.19
CA ALA A 24 -3.81 24.01 25.11
C ALA A 24 -5.10 24.46 24.38
N PRO A 25 -5.18 24.32 23.05
CA PRO A 25 -6.39 24.68 22.33
C PRO A 25 -7.58 23.94 22.96
N ALA A 26 -8.66 24.67 23.24
CA ALA A 26 -9.88 24.08 23.74
C ALA A 26 -10.51 23.27 22.61
N TYR A 27 -10.27 21.96 22.60
CA TYR A 27 -10.91 21.05 21.67
C TYR A 27 -12.43 21.05 21.93
N ALA A 28 -13.21 21.35 20.89
CA ALA A 28 -14.65 21.49 20.99
C ALA A 28 -15.35 20.13 20.81
N ALA A 29 -16.62 20.05 21.23
CA ALA A 29 -17.49 18.95 20.83
C ALA A 29 -17.69 18.96 19.31
N CYS A 30 -17.69 17.80 18.67
CA CYS A 30 -17.94 17.73 17.23
C CYS A 30 -19.36 18.22 16.92
N GLN A 31 -19.47 19.20 16.00
CA GLN A 31 -20.77 19.66 15.51
C GLN A 31 -21.48 18.57 14.69
N SER A 32 -20.69 17.74 14.00
CA SER A 32 -21.14 16.56 13.27
C SER A 32 -19.95 15.60 13.08
N ILE A 33 -20.22 14.30 13.09
CA ILE A 33 -19.26 13.27 12.65
C ILE A 33 -19.56 13.00 11.17
N PRO A 34 -18.54 12.93 10.27
CA PRO A 34 -18.74 12.56 8.87
C PRO A 34 -19.52 11.25 8.75
N SER A 35 -20.45 11.14 7.80
CA SER A 35 -21.27 9.93 7.63
C SER A 35 -20.51 8.76 6.97
N THR A 36 -19.33 9.03 6.43
CA THR A 36 -18.47 8.07 5.73
C THR A 36 -17.11 7.99 6.42
N ALA A 37 -16.41 6.88 6.19
CA ALA A 37 -15.03 6.74 6.64
C ALA A 37 -14.07 7.61 5.85
N ASP A 38 -13.03 8.10 6.53
CA ASP A 38 -11.81 8.60 5.90
C ASP A 38 -10.96 7.36 5.55
N PRO A 39 -10.85 6.99 4.28
CA PRO A 39 -10.22 5.73 3.96
C PRO A 39 -8.70 5.78 4.16
N ALA A 40 -8.04 6.95 4.24
CA ALA A 40 -6.62 7.06 4.61
C ALA A 40 -6.41 6.60 6.05
N ILE A 41 -7.33 6.99 6.94
CA ILE A 41 -7.35 6.53 8.33
C ILE A 41 -7.60 5.02 8.39
N THR A 42 -8.46 4.47 7.54
CA THR A 42 -8.67 3.01 7.51
C THR A 42 -7.40 2.25 7.11
N VAL A 43 -6.63 2.76 6.14
CA VAL A 43 -5.34 2.18 5.72
C VAL A 43 -4.31 2.30 6.84
N ILE A 44 -4.20 3.45 7.51
CA ILE A 44 -3.26 3.63 8.64
C ILE A 44 -3.60 2.66 9.78
N VAL A 45 -4.88 2.52 10.14
CA VAL A 45 -5.31 1.57 11.18
C VAL A 45 -4.98 0.13 10.76
N TYR A 46 -5.26 -0.24 9.51
CA TYR A 46 -4.92 -1.56 8.98
C TYR A 46 -3.41 -1.83 9.01
N ARG A 47 -2.61 -0.94 8.43
CA ARG A 47 -1.14 -1.08 8.39
C ARG A 47 -0.55 -1.13 9.79
N THR A 48 -1.03 -0.31 10.73
CA THR A 48 -0.57 -0.34 12.13
C THR A 48 -0.87 -1.67 12.82
N GLY A 49 -2.07 -2.22 12.65
CA GLY A 49 -2.41 -3.52 13.22
C GLY A 49 -1.56 -4.65 12.62
N ARG A 50 -1.25 -4.58 11.32
CA ARG A 50 -0.36 -5.53 10.64
C ARG A 50 1.07 -5.45 11.17
N HIS A 51 1.59 -4.23 11.36
CA HIS A 51 2.91 -4.00 11.94
C HIS A 51 3.06 -4.59 13.35
N LEU A 52 1.99 -4.52 14.15
CA LEU A 52 1.95 -5.10 15.50
C LEU A 52 1.58 -6.60 15.52
N VAL A 53 1.38 -7.22 14.36
CA VAL A 53 1.01 -8.64 14.21
C VAL A 53 -0.21 -9.01 15.05
N VAL A 54 -1.23 -8.14 15.04
CA VAL A 54 -2.48 -8.39 15.77
C VAL A 54 -3.26 -9.55 15.15
N SER A 55 -4.03 -10.28 15.95
CA SER A 55 -4.96 -11.31 15.44
C SER A 55 -6.03 -10.68 14.52
N ASP A 56 -6.60 -11.46 13.59
CA ASP A 56 -7.72 -10.98 12.76
C ASP A 56 -8.90 -10.45 13.61
N LYS A 57 -9.10 -11.04 14.80
CA LYS A 57 -10.12 -10.60 15.75
C LYS A 57 -9.78 -9.24 16.36
N ALA A 58 -8.53 -9.02 16.77
CA ALA A 58 -8.07 -7.73 17.27
C ALA A 58 -8.05 -6.65 16.17
N MET A 59 -7.71 -7.02 14.92
CA MET A 59 -7.81 -6.14 13.76
C MET A 59 -9.26 -5.67 13.56
N LEU A 60 -10.20 -6.62 13.52
CA LEU A 60 -11.63 -6.31 13.38
C LEU A 60 -12.14 -5.43 14.54
N ALA A 61 -11.70 -5.69 15.77
CA ALA A 61 -12.04 -4.85 16.93
C ALA A 61 -11.59 -3.39 16.75
N GLY A 62 -10.42 -3.17 16.12
CA GLY A 62 -9.95 -1.82 15.76
C GLY A 62 -10.88 -1.15 14.74
N PHE A 63 -11.33 -1.88 13.72
CA PHE A 63 -12.25 -1.33 12.73
C PHE A 63 -13.65 -1.06 13.29
N GLU A 64 -14.16 -1.92 14.17
CA GLU A 64 -15.43 -1.69 14.88
C GLU A 64 -15.34 -0.48 15.82
N ALA A 65 -14.26 -0.39 16.60
CA ALA A 65 -14.03 0.74 17.48
C ALA A 65 -13.90 2.04 16.68
N GLY A 66 -13.02 2.09 15.69
CA GLY A 66 -12.83 3.30 14.89
C GLY A 66 -14.12 3.73 14.18
N TRP A 67 -14.91 2.78 13.67
CA TRP A 67 -16.22 3.10 13.10
C TRP A 67 -17.19 3.67 14.14
N VAL A 68 -17.36 3.02 15.29
CA VAL A 68 -18.30 3.47 16.32
C VAL A 68 -17.90 4.82 16.91
N GLU A 69 -16.60 5.07 17.08
CA GLU A 69 -16.10 6.27 17.74
C GLU A 69 -16.09 7.50 16.81
N SER A 70 -15.70 7.33 15.55
CA SER A 70 -15.47 8.46 14.63
C SER A 70 -15.92 8.22 13.20
N HIS A 71 -16.62 7.11 12.94
CA HIS A 71 -16.81 6.55 11.61
C HIS A 71 -15.48 6.36 10.86
N MET A 72 -14.37 6.05 11.54
CA MET A 72 -13.01 5.99 10.97
C MET A 72 -12.50 7.33 10.43
N ASN A 73 -12.65 8.42 11.18
CA ASN A 73 -12.12 9.74 10.84
C ASN A 73 -11.21 10.26 11.97
N ASN A 74 -10.11 10.94 11.64
CA ASN A 74 -9.23 11.51 12.66
C ASN A 74 -9.71 12.89 13.12
N LEU A 75 -10.57 12.91 14.15
CA LEU A 75 -11.29 14.12 14.53
C LEU A 75 -10.54 14.98 15.56
N PRO A 76 -10.36 16.30 15.33
CA PRO A 76 -9.83 17.24 16.32
C PRO A 76 -10.90 17.69 17.33
N CYS A 77 -11.94 16.87 17.54
CA CYS A 77 -13.10 17.16 18.37
C CYS A 77 -13.64 15.85 18.96
N GLY A 78 -14.44 15.96 20.03
CA GLY A 78 -15.04 14.81 20.71
C GLY A 78 -15.78 15.16 21.99
N ASP A 79 -16.33 14.14 22.68
CA ASP A 79 -16.84 14.36 24.05
C ASP A 79 -15.68 14.64 25.01
N LYS A 80 -15.79 15.71 25.81
CA LYS A 80 -14.77 16.15 26.77
C LYS A 80 -13.40 16.38 26.13
N THR A 81 -12.50 15.41 26.29
CA THR A 81 -11.08 15.44 25.93
C THR A 81 -10.75 14.36 24.89
N SER A 82 -11.77 13.75 24.30
CA SER A 82 -11.65 12.74 23.27
C SER A 82 -11.19 13.35 21.96
N LEU A 83 -10.20 12.73 21.31
CA LEU A 83 -9.67 13.13 20.01
C LEU A 83 -9.31 11.90 19.16
N GLY A 84 -9.19 12.15 17.87
CA GLY A 84 -8.67 11.21 16.87
C GLY A 84 -9.62 10.07 16.51
N VAL A 85 -9.10 9.13 15.71
CA VAL A 85 -9.86 8.01 15.12
C VAL A 85 -10.58 7.12 16.15
N PHE A 86 -9.99 6.96 17.33
CA PHE A 86 -10.54 6.14 18.41
C PHE A 86 -11.20 6.95 19.52
N GLN A 87 -11.36 8.28 19.35
CA GLN A 87 -11.90 9.20 20.36
C GLN A 87 -11.23 9.02 21.74
N GLN A 88 -9.91 8.84 21.73
CA GLN A 88 -9.09 8.60 22.91
C GLN A 88 -8.98 9.86 23.76
N ARG A 89 -8.97 9.72 25.09
CA ARG A 89 -8.95 10.86 26.02
C ARG A 89 -7.54 11.14 26.55
N TYR A 90 -7.03 12.34 26.31
CA TYR A 90 -5.69 12.73 26.79
C TYR A 90 -5.61 12.84 28.33
N ASP A 91 -6.72 13.12 29.01
CA ASP A 91 -6.82 13.12 30.48
C ASP A 91 -7.06 11.72 31.08
N TYR A 92 -7.02 10.65 30.26
CA TYR A 92 -7.26 9.27 30.67
C TYR A 92 -6.13 8.30 30.28
N GLY A 93 -4.91 8.82 30.15
CA GLY A 93 -3.69 8.01 29.99
C GLY A 93 -3.48 7.43 28.58
N TRP A 94 -4.19 7.94 27.57
CA TRP A 94 -4.00 7.54 26.17
C TRP A 94 -2.78 8.22 25.52
N GLY A 95 -2.46 9.45 25.91
CA GLY A 95 -1.34 10.23 25.41
C GLY A 95 -1.59 11.73 25.55
N THR A 96 -0.68 12.56 25.06
CA THR A 96 -0.91 14.00 24.86
C THR A 96 -1.88 14.24 23.70
N PRO A 97 -2.55 15.41 23.59
CA PRO A 97 -3.42 15.74 22.46
C PRO A 97 -2.74 15.55 21.09
N GLU A 98 -1.48 15.95 20.97
CA GLU A 98 -0.69 15.81 19.74
C GLU A 98 -0.47 14.33 19.39
N GLN A 99 -0.18 13.49 20.39
CA GLN A 99 0.03 12.06 20.18
C GLN A 99 -1.25 11.34 19.76
N ILE A 100 -2.39 11.59 20.42
CA ILE A 100 -3.64 10.91 20.08
C ILE A 100 -4.28 11.43 18.77
N MET A 101 -3.88 12.61 18.30
CA MET A 101 -4.20 13.11 16.96
C MET A 101 -3.31 12.51 15.86
N ASN A 102 -2.23 11.79 16.21
CA ASN A 102 -1.46 11.00 15.26
C ASN A 102 -2.13 9.61 15.12
N PRO A 103 -2.69 9.26 13.95
CA PRO A 103 -3.43 8.01 13.77
C PRO A 103 -2.57 6.75 13.97
N VAL A 104 -1.27 6.80 13.68
CA VAL A 104 -0.33 5.67 13.91
C VAL A 104 -0.17 5.43 15.41
N TYR A 105 0.08 6.49 16.19
CA TYR A 105 0.20 6.39 17.64
C TYR A 105 -1.11 5.92 18.28
N ALA A 106 -2.24 6.53 17.90
CA ALA A 106 -3.56 6.19 18.43
C ALA A 106 -3.91 4.72 18.16
N SER A 107 -3.65 4.24 16.94
CA SER A 107 -3.83 2.85 16.53
C SER A 107 -2.90 1.91 17.28
N THR A 108 -1.63 2.28 17.44
CA THR A 108 -0.64 1.49 18.18
C THR A 108 -1.12 1.24 19.61
N ARG A 109 -1.52 2.31 20.31
CA ARG A 109 -2.01 2.23 21.70
C ARG A 109 -3.30 1.43 21.82
N PHE A 110 -4.20 1.53 20.85
CA PHE A 110 -5.41 0.72 20.82
C PHE A 110 -5.05 -0.77 20.70
N PHE A 111 -4.22 -1.12 19.71
CA PHE A 111 -3.87 -2.51 19.42
C PHE A 111 -3.01 -3.16 20.51
N GLU A 112 -2.10 -2.44 21.15
CA GLU A 112 -1.36 -2.92 22.34
C GLU A 112 -2.33 -3.41 23.44
N ARG A 113 -3.41 -2.68 23.68
CA ARG A 113 -4.45 -3.08 24.64
C ARG A 113 -5.33 -4.20 24.10
N ALA A 114 -5.67 -4.16 22.81
CA ALA A 114 -6.48 -5.19 22.16
C ALA A 114 -5.82 -6.57 22.21
N ILE A 115 -4.50 -6.65 21.98
CA ILE A 115 -3.71 -7.88 22.09
C ILE A 115 -3.83 -8.49 23.49
N VAL A 116 -3.70 -7.66 24.53
CA VAL A 116 -3.82 -8.11 25.93
C VAL A 116 -5.25 -8.58 26.23
N CYS A 117 -6.26 -7.80 25.82
CA CYS A 117 -7.67 -8.15 25.99
C CYS A 117 -8.03 -9.47 25.31
N ASP A 118 -7.62 -9.66 24.06
CA ASP A 118 -7.87 -10.88 23.28
C ASP A 118 -7.19 -12.10 23.91
N ARG A 119 -5.92 -11.96 24.30
CA ARG A 119 -5.16 -13.02 24.98
C ARG A 119 -5.83 -13.46 26.28
N ASP A 120 -6.23 -12.50 27.11
CA ASP A 120 -6.78 -12.77 28.44
C ASP A 120 -8.26 -13.24 28.38
N HIS A 121 -8.95 -12.96 27.27
CA HIS A 121 -10.35 -13.28 27.04
C HIS A 121 -10.58 -13.88 25.65
N SER A 122 -9.99 -15.04 25.39
CA SER A 122 -10.02 -15.67 24.06
C SER A 122 -11.43 -15.95 23.50
N TRP A 123 -12.44 -16.06 24.37
CA TRP A 123 -13.85 -16.25 24.01
C TRP A 123 -14.60 -14.97 23.64
N TYR A 124 -13.99 -13.79 23.76
CA TYR A 124 -14.62 -12.54 23.35
C TYR A 124 -14.80 -12.47 21.83
N THR A 125 -15.89 -11.85 21.39
CA THR A 125 -16.06 -11.35 20.01
C THR A 125 -15.11 -10.17 19.75
N ALA A 126 -14.99 -9.74 18.49
CA ALA A 126 -14.24 -8.53 18.15
C ALA A 126 -14.80 -7.30 18.88
N GLY A 127 -16.13 -7.15 18.94
CA GLY A 127 -16.75 -5.99 19.59
C GLY A 127 -16.56 -6.00 21.11
N GLN A 128 -16.50 -7.19 21.71
CA GLN A 128 -16.15 -7.34 23.12
C GLN A 128 -14.68 -7.02 23.40
N VAL A 129 -13.76 -7.32 22.46
CA VAL A 129 -12.36 -6.87 22.55
C VAL A 129 -12.29 -5.35 22.42
N ALA A 130 -13.01 -4.74 21.47
CA ALA A 130 -13.11 -3.28 21.33
C ALA A 130 -13.62 -2.62 22.61
N GLN A 131 -14.67 -3.19 23.23
CA GLN A 131 -15.20 -2.73 24.49
C GLN A 131 -14.21 -2.89 25.65
N CYS A 132 -13.45 -3.99 25.71
CA CYS A 132 -12.42 -4.20 26.72
C CYS A 132 -11.33 -3.10 26.66
N VAL A 133 -11.02 -2.63 25.45
CA VAL A 133 -10.04 -1.57 25.22
C VAL A 133 -10.59 -0.17 25.53
N GLN A 134 -11.79 0.14 25.04
CA GLN A 134 -12.38 1.49 25.11
C GLN A 134 -13.12 1.77 26.41
N GLY A 135 -13.77 0.77 27.00
CA GLY A 135 -14.58 0.92 28.21
C GLY A 135 -15.81 1.83 28.01
N SER A 136 -16.48 1.73 26.87
CA SER A 136 -17.64 2.56 26.53
C SER A 136 -18.87 2.26 27.39
N ALA A 137 -19.77 3.24 27.54
CA ALA A 137 -21.05 3.08 28.23
C ALA A 137 -22.09 2.27 27.44
N PHE A 138 -21.81 1.99 26.16
CA PHE A 138 -22.69 1.26 25.25
C PHE A 138 -21.95 0.08 24.61
N PRO A 139 -21.66 -0.99 25.38
CA PRO A 139 -20.77 -2.07 24.96
C PRO A 139 -21.23 -2.79 23.68
N ASP A 140 -22.54 -2.95 23.49
CA ASP A 140 -23.09 -3.70 22.36
C ASP A 140 -22.95 -3.00 21.00
N ARG A 141 -22.52 -1.73 20.95
CA ARG A 141 -22.42 -0.96 19.70
C ARG A 141 -21.32 -1.44 18.77
N TYR A 142 -20.24 -2.01 19.31
CA TYR A 142 -19.12 -2.48 18.49
C TYR A 142 -19.50 -3.73 17.70
N ASP A 143 -20.13 -4.73 18.34
CA ASP A 143 -20.62 -5.93 17.63
C ASP A 143 -21.70 -5.56 16.58
N GLN A 144 -22.50 -4.51 16.82
CA GLN A 144 -23.46 -4.01 15.83
C GLN A 144 -22.79 -3.40 14.58
N ALA A 145 -21.54 -2.96 14.69
CA ALA A 145 -20.78 -2.36 13.60
C ALA A 145 -20.03 -3.40 12.74
N GLU A 146 -20.04 -4.68 13.12
CA GLU A 146 -19.21 -5.73 12.52
C GLU A 146 -19.29 -5.76 10.98
N SER A 147 -20.50 -5.73 10.41
CA SER A 147 -20.67 -5.77 8.95
C SER A 147 -20.01 -4.59 8.24
N THR A 148 -20.14 -3.38 8.80
CA THR A 148 -19.51 -2.18 8.23
C THR A 148 -18.00 -2.24 8.42
N ALA A 149 -17.55 -2.63 9.60
CA ALA A 149 -16.13 -2.79 9.94
C ALA A 149 -15.43 -3.79 9.01
N ARG A 150 -16.07 -4.93 8.69
CA ARG A 150 -15.57 -5.90 7.72
C ARG A 150 -15.44 -5.33 6.31
N GLY A 151 -16.42 -4.53 5.87
CA GLY A 151 -16.37 -3.84 4.59
C GLY A 151 -15.22 -2.84 4.51
N LEU A 152 -15.02 -2.03 5.56
CA LEU A 152 -13.91 -1.09 5.67
C LEU A 152 -12.56 -1.79 5.75
N LEU A 153 -12.47 -2.90 6.49
CA LEU A 153 -11.26 -3.71 6.60
C LEU A 153 -10.88 -4.33 5.24
N ALA A 154 -11.86 -4.81 4.48
CA ALA A 154 -11.62 -5.31 3.13
C ALA A 154 -11.18 -4.19 2.17
N ALA A 155 -11.76 -2.98 2.27
CA ALA A 155 -11.33 -1.82 1.50
C ALA A 155 -9.91 -1.38 1.87
N ALA A 156 -9.60 -1.28 3.17
CA ALA A 156 -8.27 -0.93 3.67
C ALA A 156 -7.21 -1.96 3.28
N ARG A 157 -7.55 -3.25 3.29
CA ARG A 157 -6.67 -4.32 2.78
C ARG A 157 -6.35 -4.11 1.30
N ARG A 158 -7.37 -3.87 0.47
CA ARG A 158 -7.17 -3.60 -0.97
C ARG A 158 -6.31 -2.37 -1.22
N ALA A 159 -6.54 -1.30 -0.46
CA ALA A 159 -5.76 -0.07 -0.56
C ALA A 159 -4.32 -0.23 -0.02
N ALA A 160 -4.12 -1.05 1.01
CA ALA A 160 -2.79 -1.36 1.53
C ALA A 160 -1.99 -2.31 0.62
N GLU A 161 -2.68 -3.12 -0.19
CA GLU A 161 -2.12 -4.02 -1.20
C GLU A 161 -2.02 -3.35 -2.60
N MET A 162 -2.20 -2.03 -2.70
CA MET A 162 -2.00 -1.26 -3.94
C MET A 162 -0.55 -1.34 -4.38
N GLN A 163 -0.29 -1.88 -5.56
CA GLN A 163 1.04 -2.00 -6.12
C GLN A 163 1.03 -1.65 -7.60
N ALA A 164 2.03 -0.87 -7.98
CA ALA A 164 2.27 -0.39 -9.33
C ALA A 164 3.73 -0.75 -9.68
N GLY A 165 3.90 -1.56 -10.73
CA GLY A 165 5.18 -2.10 -11.19
C GLY A 165 5.11 -3.62 -11.34
N SER A 166 5.34 -4.12 -12.56
CA SER A 166 4.96 -5.47 -13.05
C SER A 166 6.10 -6.18 -13.79
N ALA A 167 7.33 -6.09 -13.28
CA ALA A 167 8.40 -6.95 -13.76
C ALA A 167 8.97 -7.73 -12.57
N THR A 168 8.92 -9.05 -12.67
CA THR A 168 9.40 -9.98 -11.63
C THR A 168 10.38 -11.00 -12.19
N ASP A 169 10.90 -10.82 -13.41
CA ASP A 169 12.03 -11.61 -13.91
C ASP A 169 13.31 -11.37 -13.07
N PHE A 170 13.40 -12.04 -11.91
CA PHE A 170 14.55 -11.96 -11.03
C PHE A 170 15.72 -12.75 -11.59
N THR A 171 15.47 -13.73 -12.47
CA THR A 171 16.50 -14.57 -13.10
C THR A 171 17.19 -13.90 -14.29
N GLY A 172 16.52 -12.95 -14.95
CA GLY A 172 16.94 -12.33 -16.21
C GLY A 172 16.79 -13.29 -17.40
N ASP A 173 15.87 -14.26 -17.32
CA ASP A 173 15.68 -15.29 -18.34
C ASP A 173 14.57 -14.97 -19.36
N GLY A 174 13.93 -13.80 -19.20
CA GLY A 174 12.85 -13.30 -20.03
C GLY A 174 11.47 -13.85 -19.67
N LYS A 175 11.33 -14.49 -18.51
CA LYS A 175 10.04 -14.91 -17.96
C LYS A 175 9.87 -14.33 -16.57
N ASP A 176 8.68 -13.82 -16.30
CA ASP A 176 8.39 -13.29 -14.98
C ASP A 176 8.26 -14.41 -13.93
N ASP A 177 9.01 -14.26 -12.85
CA ASP A 177 8.97 -15.14 -11.69
C ASP A 177 7.88 -14.69 -10.69
N ILE A 178 7.69 -15.43 -9.59
CA ILE A 178 6.86 -14.97 -8.47
C ILE A 178 7.67 -14.86 -7.20
N VAL A 179 7.31 -13.93 -6.33
CA VAL A 179 7.97 -13.70 -5.04
C VAL A 179 6.96 -13.57 -3.90
N THR A 180 7.28 -14.12 -2.73
CA THR A 180 6.55 -13.85 -1.48
C THR A 180 7.47 -13.26 -0.43
N PHE A 181 7.03 -12.17 0.19
CA PHE A 181 7.63 -11.52 1.34
C PHE A 181 6.86 -11.93 2.59
N THR A 182 7.43 -12.85 3.35
CA THR A 182 6.79 -13.35 4.56
C THR A 182 6.77 -12.27 5.64
N GLN A 183 5.75 -12.28 6.50
CA GLN A 183 5.55 -11.23 7.52
C GLN A 183 5.85 -11.73 8.95
N GLY A 184 6.57 -12.86 9.07
CA GLY A 184 7.03 -13.41 10.35
C GLY A 184 8.26 -12.70 10.90
N SER A 185 8.75 -13.12 12.07
CA SER A 185 9.93 -12.50 12.72
C SER A 185 11.23 -12.58 11.92
N LEU A 186 11.25 -13.42 10.88
CA LEU A 186 12.38 -13.54 9.96
C LEU A 186 12.18 -12.76 8.68
N ALA A 187 10.94 -12.35 8.34
CA ALA A 187 10.57 -11.77 7.04
C ALA A 187 11.42 -12.31 5.87
N ASP A 188 11.39 -13.63 5.73
CA ASP A 188 12.06 -14.34 4.65
C ASP A 188 11.39 -13.97 3.31
N VAL A 189 12.19 -13.93 2.25
CA VAL A 189 11.73 -13.72 0.88
C VAL A 189 11.96 -14.98 0.08
N TYR A 190 10.89 -15.52 -0.52
CA TYR A 190 10.97 -16.73 -1.34
C TYR A 190 10.59 -16.41 -2.78
N VAL A 191 11.40 -16.90 -3.72
CA VAL A 191 11.14 -16.78 -5.16
C VAL A 191 10.88 -18.16 -5.74
N ALA A 192 9.91 -18.26 -6.64
CA ALA A 192 9.73 -19.42 -7.50
C ALA A 192 9.86 -18.99 -8.96
N SER A 193 10.90 -19.47 -9.63
CA SER A 193 11.20 -19.03 -11.00
C SER A 193 10.26 -19.66 -12.02
N SER A 194 9.91 -18.93 -13.08
CA SER A 194 9.09 -19.48 -14.15
C SER A 194 9.90 -20.44 -15.04
N THR A 195 9.24 -21.51 -15.47
CA THR A 195 9.77 -22.47 -16.47
C THR A 195 9.12 -22.31 -17.85
N GLY A 196 8.20 -21.36 -17.99
CA GLY A 196 7.38 -21.18 -19.20
C GLY A 196 6.16 -22.09 -19.30
N GLY A 197 5.67 -22.57 -18.16
CA GLY A 197 4.56 -23.51 -18.10
C GLY A 197 4.23 -24.01 -16.69
N ALA A 198 5.09 -23.68 -15.73
CA ALA A 198 4.90 -23.81 -14.29
C ALA A 198 5.93 -22.94 -13.56
N TYR A 199 5.73 -22.69 -12.27
CA TYR A 199 6.78 -22.14 -11.40
C TYR A 199 7.56 -23.28 -10.74
N ALA A 200 8.89 -23.15 -10.67
CA ALA A 200 9.78 -24.20 -10.19
C ALA A 200 9.50 -24.58 -8.72
N GLY A 201 9.38 -25.89 -8.47
CA GLY A 201 8.92 -26.44 -7.18
C GLY A 201 9.95 -26.41 -6.04
N THR A 202 9.43 -26.10 -4.84
CA THR A 202 10.09 -25.57 -3.62
C THR A 202 10.63 -24.16 -3.83
N SER A 203 9.82 -23.18 -3.41
CA SER A 203 10.22 -21.79 -3.36
C SER A 203 11.57 -21.66 -2.64
N VAL A 204 12.52 -21.01 -3.29
CA VAL A 204 13.87 -20.90 -2.77
C VAL A 204 13.92 -19.64 -1.92
N LYS A 205 14.45 -19.75 -0.71
CA LYS A 205 14.69 -18.56 0.10
C LYS A 205 15.81 -17.73 -0.54
N TRP A 206 15.47 -16.53 -1.01
CA TRP A 206 16.40 -15.61 -1.66
C TRP A 206 16.89 -14.51 -0.74
N ASN A 207 16.15 -14.19 0.33
CA ASN A 207 16.55 -13.23 1.35
C ASN A 207 15.97 -13.59 2.72
N ASP A 208 16.54 -13.01 3.77
CA ASP A 208 15.94 -12.94 5.11
C ASP A 208 16.00 -11.51 5.66
N TYR A 209 15.06 -11.22 6.56
CA TYR A 209 14.88 -9.92 7.20
C TYR A 209 14.63 -8.75 6.23
N PHE A 210 13.81 -8.99 5.21
CA PHE A 210 13.50 -7.99 4.19
C PHE A 210 11.99 -7.75 4.09
N SER A 211 11.56 -6.49 4.06
CA SER A 211 10.14 -6.07 4.12
C SER A 211 9.39 -6.50 5.39
N LEU A 212 9.89 -6.05 6.55
CA LEU A 212 9.42 -6.44 7.88
C LEU A 212 8.07 -5.79 8.23
N GLY A 213 7.04 -6.60 8.48
CA GLY A 213 5.88 -6.20 9.29
C GLY A 213 5.08 -5.00 8.75
N GLY A 214 4.36 -5.21 7.65
CA GLY A 214 3.42 -4.23 7.09
C GLY A 214 4.05 -3.16 6.20
N GLU A 215 5.35 -3.28 5.90
CA GLU A 215 6.06 -2.51 4.87
C GLU A 215 5.56 -2.86 3.47
N THR A 216 5.73 -1.92 2.53
CA THR A 216 5.35 -2.15 1.13
C THR A 216 6.54 -2.73 0.37
N ALA A 217 6.41 -3.96 -0.13
CA ALA A 217 7.36 -4.56 -1.07
C ALA A 217 6.88 -4.35 -2.50
N LEU A 218 7.79 -3.96 -3.38
CA LEU A 218 7.65 -3.82 -4.83
C LEU A 218 8.89 -4.37 -5.53
N THR A 219 8.82 -4.51 -6.85
CA THR A 219 9.92 -5.04 -7.67
C THR A 219 10.18 -4.19 -8.90
N GLY A 220 11.41 -4.26 -9.38
CA GLY A 220 11.84 -3.62 -10.63
C GLY A 220 13.35 -3.63 -10.77
N ASP A 221 13.86 -3.59 -12.00
CA ASP A 221 15.29 -3.53 -12.27
C ASP A 221 15.85 -2.14 -11.96
N VAL A 222 16.18 -1.88 -10.70
CA VAL A 222 16.63 -0.55 -10.25
C VAL A 222 18.10 -0.31 -10.59
N ASN A 223 18.82 -1.32 -11.05
CA ASN A 223 20.26 -1.24 -11.33
C ASN A 223 20.62 -1.33 -12.82
N GLY A 224 19.69 -1.74 -13.67
CA GLY A 224 19.79 -1.82 -15.12
C GLY A 224 20.55 -3.04 -15.63
N ASP A 225 20.59 -4.15 -14.86
CA ASP A 225 21.26 -5.39 -15.26
C ASP A 225 20.35 -6.43 -15.89
N GLY A 226 19.10 -6.05 -16.17
CA GLY A 226 18.07 -6.89 -16.80
C GLY A 226 17.43 -7.88 -15.83
N LYS A 227 17.59 -7.69 -14.52
CA LYS A 227 16.91 -8.51 -13.50
C LYS A 227 16.10 -7.61 -12.60
N ALA A 228 14.88 -8.03 -12.27
CA ALA A 228 14.12 -7.36 -11.23
C ALA A 228 14.87 -7.44 -9.89
N ASP A 229 14.79 -6.36 -9.11
CA ASP A 229 15.29 -6.28 -7.75
C ASP A 229 14.12 -6.17 -6.77
N ALA A 230 14.36 -6.50 -5.50
CA ALA A 230 13.37 -6.30 -4.45
C ALA A 230 13.53 -4.89 -3.84
N VAL A 231 12.43 -4.14 -3.74
CA VAL A 231 12.38 -2.79 -3.17
C VAL A 231 11.38 -2.75 -2.04
N THR A 232 11.81 -2.29 -0.86
CA THR A 232 10.95 -2.13 0.32
C THR A 232 10.84 -0.68 0.71
N PHE A 233 9.61 -0.21 0.85
CA PHE A 233 9.26 1.10 1.40
C PHE A 233 8.80 0.91 2.84
N THR A 234 9.61 1.42 3.77
CA THR A 234 9.28 1.40 5.19
C THR A 234 8.27 2.51 5.51
N HIS A 235 7.32 2.24 6.40
CA HIS A 235 6.29 3.21 6.76
C HIS A 235 6.64 3.97 8.05
N GLY A 236 5.91 5.04 8.33
CA GLY A 236 6.08 5.88 9.52
C GLY A 236 7.06 7.03 9.34
N ASP A 237 7.63 7.51 10.45
CA ASP A 237 8.38 8.79 10.47
C ASP A 237 9.70 8.73 9.68
N LEU A 238 10.25 7.54 9.44
CA LEU A 238 11.49 7.39 8.67
C LEU A 238 11.24 7.32 7.17
N GLY A 239 10.23 6.56 6.71
CA GLY A 239 9.98 6.42 5.27
C GLY A 239 11.18 5.90 4.47
N ASP A 240 12.08 5.12 5.07
CA ASP A 240 13.30 4.65 4.40
C ASP A 240 12.96 3.66 3.27
N VAL A 241 13.79 3.64 2.21
CA VAL A 241 13.69 2.70 1.09
C VAL A 241 14.91 1.79 1.05
N TYR A 242 14.68 0.48 1.10
CA TYR A 242 15.71 -0.56 1.04
C TYR A 242 15.63 -1.35 -0.26
N VAL A 243 16.79 -1.69 -0.81
CA VAL A 243 16.92 -2.46 -2.04
C VAL A 243 17.73 -3.73 -1.78
N GLY A 244 17.18 -4.87 -2.20
CA GLY A 244 17.86 -6.15 -2.29
C GLY A 244 18.10 -6.49 -3.76
N LEU A 245 19.32 -6.26 -4.25
CA LEU A 245 19.65 -6.52 -5.66
C LEU A 245 19.62 -8.01 -5.98
N SER A 246 18.99 -8.39 -7.08
CA SER A 246 19.03 -9.75 -7.60
C SER A 246 20.36 -10.06 -8.28
N ASN A 247 20.83 -11.29 -8.15
CA ASN A 247 21.91 -11.83 -8.98
C ASN A 247 21.47 -12.98 -9.89
N GLY A 248 20.16 -13.21 -10.00
CA GLY A 248 19.56 -14.31 -10.76
C GLY A 248 19.34 -15.59 -9.96
N THR A 249 19.81 -15.65 -8.71
CA THR A 249 19.66 -16.83 -7.85
C THR A 249 19.38 -16.52 -6.38
N SER A 250 19.51 -15.25 -5.99
CA SER A 250 19.30 -14.73 -4.62
C SER A 250 19.23 -13.22 -4.66
N PHE A 251 18.71 -12.62 -3.60
CA PHE A 251 18.83 -11.18 -3.36
C PHE A 251 20.04 -10.89 -2.45
N GLY A 252 20.72 -9.78 -2.71
CA GLY A 252 21.67 -9.21 -1.76
C GLY A 252 20.97 -8.74 -0.47
N GLY A 253 21.74 -8.59 0.61
CA GLY A 253 21.18 -8.04 1.85
C GLY A 253 20.68 -6.61 1.65
N GLY A 254 19.50 -6.29 2.21
CA GLY A 254 18.83 -5.01 2.01
C GLY A 254 19.72 -3.81 2.33
N GLN A 255 19.97 -2.96 1.33
CA GLN A 255 20.74 -1.72 1.48
C GLN A 255 19.80 -0.52 1.45
N LYS A 256 19.98 0.42 2.37
CA LYS A 256 19.22 1.67 2.31
C LYS A 256 19.66 2.52 1.13
N TRP A 257 18.75 2.79 0.20
CA TRP A 257 19.00 3.58 -1.01
C TRP A 257 18.37 4.98 -0.97
N HIS A 258 17.33 5.18 -0.15
CA HIS A 258 16.71 6.49 0.08
C HIS A 258 16.15 6.59 1.51
N ASP A 259 16.00 7.80 2.02
CA ASP A 259 15.34 8.11 3.30
C ASP A 259 14.10 8.99 3.08
N TRP A 260 13.06 8.81 3.89
CA TRP A 260 11.85 9.64 3.85
C TRP A 260 11.18 9.73 2.47
N PHE A 261 10.76 8.58 1.93
CA PHE A 261 10.04 8.48 0.67
C PHE A 261 8.86 7.52 0.81
N ALA A 262 7.70 7.90 0.30
CA ALA A 262 6.42 7.23 0.54
C ALA A 262 6.10 6.99 2.04
N PRO A 263 6.28 7.98 2.95
CA PRO A 263 5.98 7.77 4.36
C PRO A 263 4.47 7.55 4.62
N TYR A 264 4.15 7.04 5.80
CA TYR A 264 2.77 6.90 6.30
C TYR A 264 1.79 6.14 5.38
N ALA A 265 0.87 6.86 4.76
CA ALA A 265 -0.25 6.33 3.97
C ALA A 265 -0.06 6.58 2.46
N GLU A 266 1.07 7.15 2.07
CA GLU A 266 1.41 7.36 0.67
C GLU A 266 1.49 6.01 -0.08
N ILE A 267 1.32 6.08 -1.39
CA ILE A 267 1.40 4.91 -2.28
C ILE A 267 2.72 4.98 -3.03
N ALA A 268 3.55 3.97 -2.83
CA ALA A 268 4.77 3.79 -3.59
C ALA A 268 4.50 3.07 -4.91
N ALA A 269 5.31 3.37 -5.92
CA ALA A 269 5.40 2.64 -7.18
C ALA A 269 6.87 2.54 -7.63
N VAL A 270 7.16 1.57 -8.48
CA VAL A 270 8.49 1.36 -9.09
C VAL A 270 8.33 1.27 -10.60
N GLY A 271 9.14 2.01 -11.36
CA GLY A 271 9.12 1.99 -12.83
C GLY A 271 10.12 2.97 -13.45
N ASP A 272 10.62 2.66 -14.65
CA ASP A 272 11.56 3.53 -15.37
C ASP A 272 10.81 4.70 -16.00
N VAL A 273 10.67 5.80 -15.27
CA VAL A 273 9.92 6.97 -15.74
C VAL A 273 10.79 7.90 -16.60
N ASN A 274 12.10 7.66 -16.66
CA ASN A 274 13.04 8.52 -17.36
C ASN A 274 13.59 7.93 -18.67
N GLY A 275 13.46 6.61 -18.85
CA GLY A 275 13.83 5.85 -20.04
C GLY A 275 15.32 5.49 -20.10
N ASP A 276 16.01 5.41 -18.95
CA ASP A 276 17.44 5.06 -18.89
C ASP A 276 17.71 3.58 -18.63
N GLY A 277 16.65 2.76 -18.62
CA GLY A 277 16.67 1.33 -18.39
C GLY A 277 16.80 0.95 -16.91
N LYS A 278 16.61 1.89 -15.98
CA LYS A 278 16.57 1.61 -14.54
C LYS A 278 15.22 2.03 -13.99
N ALA A 279 14.64 1.17 -13.17
CA ALA A 279 13.43 1.52 -12.45
C ALA A 279 13.72 2.60 -11.39
N ASP A 280 12.89 3.63 -11.39
CA ASP A 280 12.86 4.71 -10.43
C ASP A 280 11.81 4.43 -9.34
N ILE A 281 11.82 5.21 -8.26
CA ILE A 281 10.75 5.17 -7.25
C ILE A 281 9.84 6.39 -7.37
N ILE A 282 8.54 6.14 -7.21
CA ILE A 282 7.48 7.14 -7.31
C ILE A 282 6.63 7.06 -6.04
N THR A 283 6.19 8.21 -5.52
CA THR A 283 5.19 8.26 -4.46
C THR A 283 4.02 9.17 -4.84
N PHE A 284 2.81 8.67 -4.61
CA PHE A 284 1.57 9.43 -4.68
C PHE A 284 1.20 9.83 -3.25
N THR A 285 1.16 11.13 -2.97
CA THR A 285 0.98 11.60 -1.58
C THR A 285 -0.37 11.22 -0.99
N HIS A 286 -1.39 11.08 -1.85
CA HIS A 286 -2.76 10.71 -1.44
C HIS A 286 -3.32 11.63 -0.32
N ASP A 287 -2.80 12.85 -0.22
CA ASP A 287 -3.31 13.93 0.63
C ASP A 287 -4.18 14.89 -0.20
N ASP A 288 -4.60 16.00 0.40
CA ASP A 288 -5.41 17.02 -0.27
C ASP A 288 -4.71 17.67 -1.48
N GLN A 289 -3.39 17.55 -1.59
CA GLN A 289 -2.61 18.06 -2.72
C GLN A 289 -2.52 17.01 -3.83
N ALA A 290 -2.47 15.71 -3.47
CA ALA A 290 -2.31 14.60 -4.39
C ALA A 290 -1.10 14.81 -5.33
N ASP A 291 0.01 15.31 -4.77
CA ASP A 291 1.24 15.52 -5.50
C ASP A 291 1.92 14.16 -5.81
N VAL A 292 2.69 14.13 -6.89
CA VAL A 292 3.51 12.95 -7.26
C VAL A 292 4.98 13.33 -7.22
N TYR A 293 5.74 12.60 -6.43
CA TYR A 293 7.19 12.75 -6.32
C TYR A 293 7.92 11.55 -6.93
N VAL A 294 9.04 11.82 -7.59
CA VAL A 294 9.91 10.82 -8.22
C VAL A 294 11.32 10.97 -7.67
N ALA A 295 11.98 9.86 -7.33
CA ALA A 295 13.40 9.81 -7.08
C ALA A 295 14.07 8.86 -8.08
N LEU A 296 14.96 9.41 -8.91
CA LEU A 296 15.60 8.68 -10.00
C LEU A 296 16.69 7.72 -9.50
N SER A 297 16.79 6.53 -10.06
CA SER A 297 17.88 5.59 -9.76
C SER A 297 19.16 5.93 -10.52
N ASP A 298 20.31 5.89 -9.84
CA ASP A 298 21.63 5.89 -10.49
C ASP A 298 22.23 4.47 -10.65
N GLY A 299 21.46 3.45 -10.27
CA GLY A 299 21.86 2.04 -10.21
C GLY A 299 22.61 1.63 -8.94
N THR A 300 22.84 2.58 -8.03
CA THR A 300 23.45 2.30 -6.71
C THR A 300 22.69 2.94 -5.55
N ARG A 301 21.81 3.91 -5.83
CA ARG A 301 20.92 4.62 -4.89
C ARG A 301 19.85 5.39 -5.67
N PHE A 302 18.85 5.88 -4.96
CA PHE A 302 17.91 6.86 -5.51
C PHE A 302 18.39 8.28 -5.21
N GLY A 303 18.23 9.19 -6.18
CA GLY A 303 18.46 10.63 -6.03
C GLY A 303 17.42 11.29 -5.13
N PRO A 304 17.47 12.62 -4.94
CA PRO A 304 16.47 13.31 -4.12
C PRO A 304 15.08 13.22 -4.76
N GLY A 305 14.05 12.98 -3.95
CA GLY A 305 12.66 13.08 -4.37
C GLY A 305 12.32 14.48 -4.91
N GLN A 306 11.76 14.53 -6.11
CA GLN A 306 11.35 15.75 -6.80
C GLN A 306 9.88 15.66 -7.18
N LYS A 307 9.14 16.74 -6.96
CA LYS A 307 7.76 16.82 -7.44
C LYS A 307 7.74 16.88 -8.96
N TRP A 308 7.06 15.92 -9.58
CA TRP A 308 6.95 15.78 -11.03
C TRP A 308 5.54 16.03 -11.57
N HIS A 309 4.52 15.95 -10.71
CA HIS A 309 3.14 16.27 -11.07
C HIS A 309 2.39 16.84 -9.86
N ASP A 310 1.48 17.77 -10.13
CA ASP A 310 0.55 18.33 -9.15
C ASP A 310 -0.83 17.67 -9.33
N TRP A 311 -1.44 17.18 -8.26
CA TRP A 311 -2.80 16.63 -8.28
C TRP A 311 -2.99 15.47 -9.30
N PHE A 312 -2.55 14.28 -8.96
CA PHE A 312 -2.80 13.05 -9.72
C PHE A 312 -3.05 11.88 -8.78
N ALA A 313 -4.01 11.02 -9.12
CA ALA A 313 -4.50 9.96 -8.25
C ALA A 313 -4.81 10.50 -6.83
N PRO A 314 -5.76 11.44 -6.67
CA PRO A 314 -6.20 11.83 -5.34
C PRO A 314 -6.72 10.63 -4.56
N PHE A 315 -6.83 10.82 -3.24
CA PHE A 315 -7.25 9.78 -2.32
C PHE A 315 -8.53 9.05 -2.80
N GLY A 316 -8.48 7.71 -2.82
CA GLY A 316 -9.59 6.85 -3.21
C GLY A 316 -9.50 6.36 -4.67
N GLU A 317 -8.60 6.94 -5.45
CA GLU A 317 -8.24 6.43 -6.77
C GLU A 317 -7.11 5.38 -6.68
N TYR A 318 -6.88 4.68 -7.79
CA TYR A 318 -5.94 3.58 -7.87
C TYR A 318 -4.83 3.97 -8.86
N PRO A 319 -3.66 4.39 -8.37
CA PRO A 319 -2.54 4.70 -9.24
C PRO A 319 -1.88 3.42 -9.79
N ALA A 320 -1.37 3.52 -11.01
CA ALA A 320 -0.48 2.56 -11.64
C ALA A 320 0.60 3.29 -12.45
N VAL A 321 1.70 2.58 -12.75
CA VAL A 321 2.85 3.10 -13.49
C VAL A 321 3.26 2.07 -14.53
N ALA A 322 3.23 2.44 -15.81
CA ALA A 322 3.63 1.59 -16.93
C ALA A 322 3.77 2.41 -18.23
N ASP A 323 4.56 1.96 -19.20
CA ASP A 323 4.66 2.60 -20.52
C ASP A 323 3.41 2.27 -21.35
N VAL A 324 2.46 3.20 -21.42
CA VAL A 324 1.22 2.99 -22.17
C VAL A 324 1.30 3.54 -23.59
N ASN A 325 2.39 4.21 -23.96
CA ASN A 325 2.53 4.89 -25.23
C ASN A 325 3.62 4.31 -26.15
N GLY A 326 4.50 3.47 -25.60
CA GLY A 326 5.56 2.74 -26.28
C GLY A 326 6.82 3.58 -26.52
N ASP A 327 7.04 4.64 -25.74
CA ASP A 327 8.25 5.48 -25.84
C ASP A 327 9.40 5.04 -24.92
N GLY A 328 9.21 3.93 -24.20
CA GLY A 328 10.16 3.34 -23.28
C GLY A 328 10.20 4.03 -21.91
N LYS A 329 9.20 4.86 -21.58
CA LYS A 329 9.08 5.51 -20.28
C LYS A 329 7.77 5.12 -19.63
N ALA A 330 7.83 4.81 -18.35
CA ALA A 330 6.63 4.55 -17.58
C ALA A 330 5.83 5.84 -17.36
N ASP A 331 4.55 5.80 -17.72
CA ASP A 331 3.56 6.85 -17.56
C ASP A 331 2.78 6.66 -16.25
N LEU A 332 2.09 7.70 -15.78
CA LEU A 332 1.14 7.56 -14.68
C LEU A 332 -0.25 7.21 -15.20
N ILE A 333 -0.91 6.27 -14.54
CA ILE A 333 -2.30 5.88 -14.77
C ILE A 333 -3.03 6.00 -13.45
N THR A 334 -4.27 6.50 -13.47
CA THR A 334 -5.17 6.42 -12.31
C THR A 334 -6.54 5.89 -12.73
N PHE A 335 -7.05 4.93 -11.98
CA PHE A 335 -8.43 4.47 -12.06
C PHE A 335 -9.21 5.19 -10.98
N THR A 336 -10.17 6.04 -11.35
CA THR A 336 -10.89 6.86 -10.38
C THR A 336 -11.75 6.00 -9.44
N GLN A 337 -12.18 4.83 -9.93
CA GLN A 337 -13.08 3.88 -9.26
C GLN A 337 -14.38 4.51 -8.73
N GLY A 338 -15.35 3.67 -8.34
CA GLY A 338 -16.65 4.12 -7.82
C GLY A 338 -17.84 3.61 -8.62
N SER A 339 -18.97 4.34 -8.60
CA SER A 339 -20.16 3.90 -9.33
C SER A 339 -19.94 3.87 -10.85
N SER A 340 -20.79 3.15 -11.59
CA SER A 340 -20.76 3.05 -13.06
C SER A 340 -21.02 4.38 -13.81
N ALA A 341 -21.04 5.51 -13.11
CA ALA A 341 -21.13 6.86 -13.68
C ALA A 341 -19.85 7.68 -13.42
N ALA A 342 -18.84 7.12 -12.73
CA ALA A 342 -17.68 7.84 -12.25
C ALA A 342 -16.33 7.11 -12.40
N SER A 343 -16.30 5.86 -12.90
CA SER A 343 -15.09 5.04 -13.01
C SER A 343 -14.36 5.28 -14.34
N ASP A 344 -13.67 6.42 -14.46
CA ASP A 344 -12.88 6.80 -15.63
C ASP A 344 -11.40 6.37 -15.43
N VAL A 345 -10.63 6.32 -16.52
CA VAL A 345 -9.17 6.12 -16.49
C VAL A 345 -8.48 7.34 -17.04
N TYR A 346 -7.58 7.92 -16.24
CA TYR A 346 -6.74 9.04 -16.64
C TYR A 346 -5.29 8.61 -16.77
N VAL A 347 -4.60 9.15 -17.77
CA VAL A 347 -3.18 8.91 -18.03
C VAL A 347 -2.45 10.24 -18.06
N SER A 348 -1.29 10.29 -17.41
CA SER A 348 -0.34 11.39 -17.53
C SER A 348 0.98 10.87 -18.08
N LEU A 349 1.32 11.30 -19.30
CA LEU A 349 2.49 10.81 -20.02
C LEU A 349 3.78 11.35 -19.41
N SER A 350 4.80 10.50 -19.28
CA SER A 350 6.13 10.91 -18.85
C SER A 350 6.83 11.70 -19.94
N THR A 351 7.54 12.75 -19.52
CA THR A 351 8.47 13.49 -20.37
C THR A 351 9.91 13.03 -20.20
N GLY A 352 10.18 12.20 -19.17
CA GLY A 352 11.50 11.83 -18.67
C GLY A 352 12.12 12.84 -17.69
N SER A 353 11.38 13.89 -17.32
CA SER A 353 11.81 14.89 -16.31
C SER A 353 10.63 15.49 -15.54
N GLY A 354 9.47 14.83 -15.61
CA GLY A 354 8.17 15.31 -15.16
C GLY A 354 7.06 14.62 -15.95
N PHE A 355 5.81 14.83 -15.55
CA PHE A 355 4.65 14.28 -16.24
C PHE A 355 3.81 15.38 -16.90
N GLY A 356 3.14 15.05 -18.00
CA GLY A 356 2.21 15.95 -18.70
C GLY A 356 0.93 16.23 -17.90
N PRO A 357 -0.08 16.88 -18.50
CA PRO A 357 -1.40 16.96 -17.86
C PRO A 357 -2.12 15.61 -17.93
N GLY A 358 -2.77 15.19 -16.83
CA GLY A 358 -3.67 14.03 -16.84
C GLY A 358 -4.79 14.18 -17.89
N GLN A 359 -4.92 13.19 -18.78
CA GLN A 359 -5.93 13.12 -19.83
C GLN A 359 -6.81 11.90 -19.62
N LYS A 360 -8.12 12.03 -19.83
CA LYS A 360 -9.00 10.87 -19.83
C LYS A 360 -8.73 10.01 -21.06
N TRP A 361 -8.36 8.76 -20.85
CA TRP A 361 -8.09 7.79 -21.90
C TRP A 361 -9.18 6.72 -22.03
N HIS A 362 -9.99 6.52 -20.99
CA HIS A 362 -11.07 5.55 -20.99
C HIS A 362 -12.21 5.96 -20.04
N ASP A 363 -13.44 5.55 -20.34
CA ASP A 363 -14.63 5.70 -19.51
C ASP A 363 -15.23 4.34 -19.09
N LEU A 364 -15.66 4.26 -17.83
CA LEU A 364 -16.33 3.09 -17.26
C LEU A 364 -15.47 1.81 -17.22
N PHE A 365 -14.24 1.94 -16.71
CA PHE A 365 -13.33 0.82 -16.47
C PHE A 365 -13.11 0.62 -14.97
N ALA A 366 -12.89 -0.64 -14.53
CA ALA A 366 -12.66 -0.99 -13.12
C ALA A 366 -13.78 -0.48 -12.19
N VAL A 367 -15.02 -0.83 -12.53
CA VAL A 367 -16.21 -0.27 -11.86
C VAL A 367 -16.39 -0.86 -10.46
N GLY A 368 -16.68 -0.01 -9.48
CA GLY A 368 -17.06 -0.44 -8.15
C GLY A 368 -15.90 -1.05 -7.36
N ALA A 369 -15.88 -2.39 -7.28
CA ALA A 369 -14.95 -3.14 -6.42
C ALA A 369 -13.94 -3.99 -7.22
N GLU A 370 -13.95 -3.86 -8.54
CA GLU A 370 -13.04 -4.57 -9.43
C GLU A 370 -11.58 -4.16 -9.18
N LEU A 371 -10.66 -5.06 -9.50
CA LEU A 371 -9.22 -4.87 -9.30
C LEU A 371 -8.54 -4.60 -10.64
N PRO A 372 -8.09 -3.37 -10.93
CA PRO A 372 -7.36 -3.07 -12.14
C PRO A 372 -5.89 -3.49 -12.04
N ARG A 373 -5.32 -3.86 -13.19
CA ARG A 373 -3.89 -4.10 -13.44
C ARG A 373 -3.50 -3.47 -14.78
N VAL A 374 -2.21 -3.22 -14.94
CA VAL A 374 -1.63 -2.61 -16.14
C VAL A 374 -0.47 -3.47 -16.61
N GLY A 375 -0.43 -3.80 -17.91
CA GLY A 375 0.54 -4.73 -18.49
C GLY A 375 0.31 -4.93 -19.99
N ASP A 376 1.34 -5.28 -20.76
CA ASP A 376 1.25 -5.46 -22.22
C ASP A 376 0.68 -6.84 -22.55
N VAL A 377 -0.64 -6.97 -22.56
CA VAL A 377 -1.30 -8.27 -22.73
C VAL A 377 -1.37 -8.69 -24.20
N ASN A 378 -0.95 -7.83 -25.13
CA ASN A 378 -1.04 -8.05 -26.57
C ASN A 378 0.32 -8.14 -27.28
N GLY A 379 1.39 -7.71 -26.62
CA GLY A 379 2.78 -7.80 -27.07
C GLY A 379 3.16 -6.73 -28.09
N ASP A 380 2.48 -5.56 -28.08
CA ASP A 380 2.81 -4.44 -28.97
C ASP A 380 3.79 -3.43 -28.37
N GLY A 381 4.31 -3.71 -27.17
CA GLY A 381 5.23 -2.87 -26.42
C GLY A 381 4.54 -1.72 -25.70
N LYS A 382 3.21 -1.78 -25.51
CA LYS A 382 2.44 -0.80 -24.76
C LYS A 382 1.63 -1.51 -23.70
N ALA A 383 1.68 -1.00 -22.49
CA ALA A 383 0.88 -1.53 -21.42
C ALA A 383 -0.61 -1.23 -21.65
N ASP A 384 -1.41 -2.27 -21.54
CA ASP A 384 -2.86 -2.29 -21.59
C ASP A 384 -3.45 -2.23 -20.19
N ILE A 385 -4.79 -2.10 -20.09
CA ILE A 385 -5.49 -2.19 -18.80
C ILE A 385 -6.36 -3.44 -18.72
N VAL A 386 -6.30 -4.13 -17.59
CA VAL A 386 -7.10 -5.32 -17.29
C VAL A 386 -7.83 -5.10 -15.97
N THR A 387 -9.08 -5.51 -15.87
CA THR A 387 -9.86 -5.46 -14.62
C THR A 387 -10.43 -6.83 -14.30
N PHE A 388 -10.32 -7.20 -13.02
CA PHE A 388 -10.81 -8.46 -12.47
C PHE A 388 -11.98 -8.19 -11.54
N THR A 389 -13.10 -8.87 -11.78
CA THR A 389 -14.29 -8.68 -10.93
C THR A 389 -14.12 -9.23 -9.52
N CYS A 390 -13.32 -10.29 -9.36
CA CYS A 390 -13.02 -10.94 -8.08
C CYS A 390 -14.27 -11.17 -7.21
N ASN A 391 -15.38 -11.52 -7.88
CA ASN A 391 -16.68 -11.79 -7.29
C ASN A 391 -17.14 -13.21 -7.67
N GLY A 392 -18.42 -13.54 -7.46
CA GLY A 392 -18.93 -14.88 -7.79
C GLY A 392 -18.93 -15.22 -9.28
N ASP A 393 -18.90 -14.22 -10.16
CA ASP A 393 -18.83 -14.37 -11.61
C ASP A 393 -17.38 -14.56 -12.09
N ALA A 394 -16.40 -13.93 -11.40
CA ALA A 394 -14.97 -14.08 -11.66
C ALA A 394 -14.51 -13.68 -13.08
N ASP A 395 -15.29 -12.83 -13.74
CA ASP A 395 -15.01 -12.29 -15.07
C ASP A 395 -13.75 -11.39 -15.10
N VAL A 396 -13.09 -11.36 -16.27
CA VAL A 396 -11.94 -10.51 -16.58
C VAL A 396 -12.19 -9.75 -17.89
N TYR A 397 -11.92 -8.44 -17.86
CA TYR A 397 -12.05 -7.55 -19.01
C TYR A 397 -10.72 -6.85 -19.29
N ALA A 398 -10.43 -6.59 -20.55
CA ALA A 398 -9.25 -5.83 -20.95
C ALA A 398 -9.59 -4.73 -21.97
N ALA A 399 -8.81 -3.66 -21.96
CA ALA A 399 -8.83 -2.60 -22.97
C ALA A 399 -7.40 -2.31 -23.42
N LEU A 400 -7.19 -2.33 -24.73
CA LEU A 400 -5.86 -2.25 -25.32
C LEU A 400 -5.40 -0.81 -25.52
N SER A 401 -4.16 -0.50 -25.22
CA SER A 401 -3.60 0.81 -25.46
C SER A 401 -3.39 1.05 -26.95
N THR A 402 -3.79 2.25 -27.39
CA THR A 402 -3.46 2.76 -28.73
C THR A 402 -2.25 3.69 -28.70
N GLY A 403 -1.70 3.96 -27.51
CA GLY A 403 -0.72 5.01 -27.23
C GLY A 403 -1.30 6.42 -27.09
N SER A 404 -2.63 6.55 -27.13
CA SER A 404 -3.32 7.83 -26.88
C SER A 404 -4.70 7.69 -26.22
N ALA A 405 -5.17 6.46 -26.03
CA ALA A 405 -6.42 6.06 -25.41
C ALA A 405 -6.39 4.53 -25.19
N PHE A 406 -7.24 4.02 -24.31
CA PHE A 406 -7.50 2.58 -24.24
C PHE A 406 -8.74 2.25 -25.08
N ALA A 407 -8.70 1.13 -25.81
CA ALA A 407 -9.74 0.70 -26.73
C ALA A 407 -10.33 -0.65 -26.29
N GLY A 408 -11.66 -0.68 -26.17
CA GLY A 408 -12.41 -1.86 -25.71
C GLY A 408 -12.90 -1.69 -24.27
N THR A 409 -13.98 -2.39 -23.90
CA THR A 409 -14.47 -2.57 -22.51
C THR A 409 -15.68 -3.46 -22.39
N THR A 410 -16.41 -3.73 -23.48
CA THR A 410 -17.64 -4.53 -23.43
C THR A 410 -17.41 -6.02 -23.69
N VAL A 411 -16.16 -6.43 -23.94
CA VAL A 411 -15.81 -7.81 -24.30
C VAL A 411 -15.04 -8.42 -23.15
N LYS A 412 -15.55 -9.53 -22.64
CA LYS A 412 -14.85 -10.36 -21.66
C LYS A 412 -13.69 -11.09 -22.32
N TRP A 413 -12.54 -11.04 -21.67
CA TRP A 413 -11.33 -11.75 -22.09
C TRP A 413 -11.19 -13.09 -21.37
N ASN A 414 -11.80 -13.24 -20.20
CA ASN A 414 -11.93 -14.51 -19.48
C ASN A 414 -13.24 -14.54 -18.67
N ASP A 415 -13.84 -15.73 -18.55
CA ASP A 415 -15.13 -15.93 -17.88
C ASP A 415 -14.99 -16.42 -16.43
N PHE A 416 -13.80 -16.80 -15.95
CA PHE A 416 -13.63 -17.36 -14.61
C PHE A 416 -12.16 -17.43 -14.17
N PHE A 417 -11.61 -16.37 -13.57
CA PHE A 417 -10.18 -16.33 -13.19
C PHE A 417 -9.86 -15.73 -11.81
N CYS A 418 -10.75 -14.95 -11.18
CA CYS A 418 -10.51 -14.42 -9.83
C CYS A 418 -11.78 -14.55 -8.97
N LEU A 419 -11.71 -15.31 -7.88
CA LEU A 419 -12.78 -15.46 -6.91
C LEU A 419 -12.67 -14.43 -5.76
N PRO A 420 -13.72 -14.28 -4.92
CA PRO A 420 -13.67 -13.37 -3.78
C PRO A 420 -12.53 -13.71 -2.82
N GLY A 421 -11.68 -12.71 -2.55
CA GLY A 421 -10.55 -12.83 -1.62
C GLY A 421 -9.24 -13.30 -2.27
N GLU A 422 -9.28 -13.67 -3.55
CA GLU A 422 -8.09 -13.94 -4.35
C GLU A 422 -7.46 -12.62 -4.84
N PHE A 423 -6.21 -12.70 -5.29
CA PHE A 423 -5.46 -11.52 -5.67
C PHE A 423 -4.77 -11.70 -7.04
N PRO A 424 -5.21 -10.95 -8.07
CA PRO A 424 -4.73 -11.12 -9.43
C PRO A 424 -3.48 -10.28 -9.73
N TYR A 425 -2.72 -10.69 -10.75
CA TYR A 425 -1.58 -9.98 -11.34
C TYR A 425 -1.54 -10.16 -12.86
N LEU A 426 -0.69 -9.35 -13.49
CA LEU A 426 -0.24 -9.51 -14.86
C LEU A 426 1.26 -9.79 -14.85
N ALA A 427 1.74 -10.69 -15.71
CA ALA A 427 3.16 -11.00 -15.86
C ALA A 427 3.39 -11.82 -17.14
N ASP A 428 4.52 -11.65 -17.84
CA ASP A 428 4.92 -12.50 -18.97
C ASP A 428 5.47 -13.84 -18.44
N ALA A 429 4.55 -14.69 -17.97
CA ALA A 429 4.92 -15.90 -17.25
C ALA A 429 5.49 -16.96 -18.18
N ASP A 430 5.12 -16.97 -19.46
CA ASP A 430 5.67 -17.91 -20.45
C ASP A 430 6.82 -17.38 -21.33
N GLY A 431 7.10 -16.07 -21.27
CA GLY A 431 8.19 -15.42 -21.97
C GLY A 431 7.89 -15.21 -23.45
N ASP A 432 6.61 -15.15 -23.82
CA ASP A 432 6.18 -14.92 -25.19
C ASP A 432 6.03 -13.43 -25.56
N GLY A 433 6.33 -12.54 -24.60
CA GLY A 433 6.25 -11.09 -24.73
C GLY A 433 4.86 -10.54 -24.50
N LYS A 434 3.93 -11.33 -23.95
CA LYS A 434 2.59 -10.88 -23.55
C LYS A 434 2.37 -11.17 -22.09
N ASP A 435 1.84 -10.19 -21.38
CA ASP A 435 1.44 -10.38 -20.01
C ASP A 435 0.23 -11.30 -19.92
N ASP A 436 0.40 -12.39 -19.18
CA ASP A 436 -0.61 -13.35 -18.78
C ASP A 436 -1.38 -12.87 -17.56
N ILE A 437 -2.54 -13.48 -17.29
CA ILE A 437 -3.22 -13.28 -16.00
C ILE A 437 -2.76 -14.34 -15.00
N LEU A 438 -2.54 -13.91 -13.76
CA LEU A 438 -2.15 -14.77 -12.65
C LEU A 438 -3.01 -14.48 -11.43
N VAL A 439 -3.27 -15.48 -10.60
CA VAL A 439 -4.02 -15.28 -9.36
C VAL A 439 -3.41 -16.09 -8.21
N PHE A 440 -3.22 -15.40 -7.09
CA PHE A 440 -2.92 -16.00 -5.80
C PHE A 440 -4.24 -16.28 -5.08
N THR A 441 -4.57 -17.56 -4.88
CA THR A 441 -5.89 -17.97 -4.32
C THR A 441 -6.07 -17.57 -2.85
N LYS A 442 -4.98 -17.30 -2.12
CA LYS A 442 -4.95 -16.92 -0.69
C LYS A 442 -5.80 -17.83 0.25
N GLY A 443 -6.10 -19.06 -0.20
CA GLY A 443 -6.89 -20.08 0.50
C GLY A 443 -6.03 -21.08 1.29
N SER A 444 -6.59 -22.20 1.76
CA SER A 444 -5.84 -23.17 2.57
C SER A 444 -4.64 -23.81 1.85
N THR A 445 -4.66 -23.82 0.52
CA THR A 445 -3.58 -24.34 -0.33
C THR A 445 -2.68 -23.26 -0.90
N ASN A 446 -3.08 -21.97 -0.85
CA ASN A 446 -2.38 -20.84 -1.48
C ASN A 446 -1.79 -21.21 -2.86
N ASP A 447 -2.64 -21.77 -3.72
CA ASP A 447 -2.27 -22.13 -5.08
C ASP A 447 -2.12 -20.88 -5.95
N VAL A 448 -1.29 -20.99 -6.99
CA VAL A 448 -1.09 -19.99 -8.04
C VAL A 448 -1.62 -20.55 -9.36
N TYR A 449 -2.55 -19.83 -9.97
CA TYR A 449 -3.11 -20.17 -11.28
C TYR A 449 -2.68 -19.13 -12.31
N VAL A 450 -2.40 -19.59 -13.53
CA VAL A 450 -1.98 -18.75 -14.67
C VAL A 450 -2.88 -19.03 -15.86
N GLY A 451 -3.36 -17.97 -16.51
CA GLY A 451 -4.15 -18.00 -17.73
C GLY A 451 -3.41 -17.26 -18.82
N LEU A 452 -2.87 -18.01 -19.79
CA LEU A 452 -1.99 -17.43 -20.80
C LEU A 452 -2.73 -16.46 -21.71
N SER A 453 -2.08 -15.35 -22.08
CA SER A 453 -2.59 -14.40 -23.05
C SER A 453 -2.43 -14.90 -24.48
N THR A 454 -3.46 -14.67 -25.28
CA THR A 454 -3.40 -14.90 -26.74
C THR A 454 -3.20 -13.60 -27.52
N GLY A 455 -3.11 -12.46 -26.82
CA GLY A 455 -3.17 -11.11 -27.39
C GLY A 455 -4.56 -10.62 -27.79
N ALA A 456 -5.59 -11.44 -27.58
CA ALA A 456 -7.00 -11.07 -27.81
C ALA A 456 -7.98 -11.61 -26.76
N ALA A 457 -7.52 -12.51 -25.89
CA ALA A 457 -8.24 -13.16 -24.80
C ALA A 457 -7.24 -13.87 -23.88
N PHE A 458 -7.67 -14.26 -22.68
CA PHE A 458 -6.89 -15.12 -21.79
C PHE A 458 -7.45 -16.54 -21.80
N LEU A 459 -6.56 -17.53 -21.81
CA LEU A 459 -6.93 -18.93 -21.66
C LEU A 459 -7.43 -19.23 -20.24
N GLY A 460 -8.12 -20.36 -20.08
CA GLY A 460 -8.56 -20.83 -18.76
C GLY A 460 -7.36 -21.10 -17.84
N GLY A 461 -7.53 -20.78 -16.55
CA GLY A 461 -6.44 -20.91 -15.58
C GLY A 461 -5.97 -22.34 -15.36
N ALA A 462 -4.65 -22.54 -15.40
CA ALA A 462 -3.98 -23.77 -15.00
C ALA A 462 -3.19 -23.52 -13.72
N LYS A 463 -3.18 -24.51 -12.81
CA LYS A 463 -2.37 -24.41 -11.59
C LYS A 463 -0.89 -24.54 -11.95
N TRP A 464 -0.10 -23.52 -11.64
CA TRP A 464 1.34 -23.47 -11.92
C TRP A 464 2.20 -23.64 -10.66
N HIS A 465 1.65 -23.34 -9.48
CA HIS A 465 2.31 -23.56 -8.19
C HIS A 465 1.29 -23.85 -7.08
N ASP A 466 1.74 -24.48 -5.99
CA ASP A 466 0.98 -24.68 -4.75
C ASP A 466 1.72 -24.18 -3.51
N PHE A 467 0.99 -23.81 -2.46
CA PHE A 467 1.56 -23.35 -1.18
C PHE A 467 2.51 -22.15 -1.28
N PHE A 468 2.17 -21.16 -2.11
CA PHE A 468 2.98 -19.95 -2.29
C PHE A 468 2.25 -18.72 -1.79
N GLY A 469 2.87 -17.95 -0.89
CA GLY A 469 2.25 -16.76 -0.32
C GLY A 469 1.14 -17.08 0.67
N LEU A 470 1.51 -17.38 1.91
CA LEU A 470 0.55 -17.67 2.96
C LEU A 470 -0.30 -16.44 3.32
N THR A 471 -1.41 -16.67 4.03
CA THR A 471 -2.30 -15.58 4.47
C THR A 471 -1.54 -14.50 5.23
N GLY A 472 -1.57 -13.27 4.71
CA GLY A 472 -0.87 -12.15 5.29
C GLY A 472 0.60 -12.05 4.88
N GLU A 473 1.03 -12.73 3.83
CA GLU A 473 2.28 -12.42 3.12
C GLU A 473 2.00 -11.47 1.96
N THR A 474 3.02 -10.75 1.50
CA THR A 474 2.94 -9.94 0.28
C THR A 474 3.47 -10.78 -0.87
N THR A 475 2.62 -11.11 -1.84
CA THR A 475 3.00 -11.85 -3.06
C THR A 475 3.01 -10.91 -4.25
N LEU A 476 4.03 -11.01 -5.09
CA LEU A 476 4.16 -10.30 -6.36
C LEU A 476 4.28 -11.32 -7.49
#